data_AF-A0A9W6Y8T3-F1
#
_entry.id   AF-A0A9W6Y8T3-F1
#
_cell.length_a   1.000
_cell.length_b   1.000
_cell.length_c   1.000
_cell.angle_alpha   90.00
_cell.angle_beta   90.00
_cell.angle_gamma   90.00
#
_symmetry.space_group_name_H-M   'P 1'
#
loop_
_entity.id
_entity.type
_entity.pdbx_description
1 polymer ?
#
loop_
_entity_poly.entity_id
_entity_poly.type
_entity_poly.pdbx_seq_one_letter_code
_entity_poly.pdbx_strand_id
1 'polypeptide(L)'
;MLGVSPSQAVFGRDMLFDVTTTTDWGQQQTRKEAQIRQANDRENAQRMTHEYLPGDMVMAACIKQRAPKLQPLYEDPFPIISVRSNGIVVVDKERYAETLFIRRIKPFKPPNMGEDVVQD
;
A
#
# COMPACT_ATOMS: atom_id res chain seq x y z
N MET A 1 -7.22 17.09 10.83
CA MET A 1 -6.15 17.89 11.44
C MET A 1 -6.41 17.97 12.94
N LEU A 2 -5.40 17.69 13.77
CA LEU A 2 -5.51 17.87 15.22
C LEU A 2 -5.53 19.37 15.47
N GLY A 3 -6.55 19.90 16.13
CA GLY A 3 -6.69 21.34 16.39
C GLY A 3 -5.68 21.90 17.40
N VAL A 4 -4.49 21.30 17.51
CA VAL A 4 -3.43 21.63 18.47
C VAL A 4 -2.08 21.48 17.77
N SER A 5 -1.18 22.44 17.95
CA SER A 5 0.17 22.35 17.40
C SER A 5 1.01 21.31 18.19
N PRO A 6 2.01 20.66 17.57
CA PRO A 6 2.87 19.70 18.28
C PRO A 6 3.52 20.29 19.53
N SER A 7 3.88 21.57 19.49
CA SER A 7 4.47 22.26 20.63
C SER A 7 3.49 22.50 21.76
N GLN A 8 2.26 22.92 21.48
CA GLN A 8 1.21 23.06 22.48
C GLN A 8 0.90 21.73 23.16
N ALA A 9 0.89 20.64 22.38
CA ALA A 9 0.64 19.32 22.89
C ALA A 9 1.76 18.85 23.84
N VAL A 10 3.04 19.04 23.46
CA VAL A 10 4.20 18.57 24.24
C VAL A 10 4.50 19.47 25.45
N PHE A 11 4.46 20.80 25.27
CA PHE A 11 4.94 21.75 26.27
C PHE A 11 3.83 22.44 27.06
N GLY A 12 2.56 22.20 26.73
CA GLY A 12 1.41 22.81 27.41
C GLY A 12 1.33 24.33 27.23
N ARG A 13 2.03 24.90 26.24
CA ARG A 13 2.04 26.33 25.91
C ARG A 13 2.24 26.53 24.42
N ASP A 14 1.72 27.64 23.91
CA ASP A 14 2.01 28.05 22.54
C ASP A 14 3.48 28.51 22.38
N MET A 15 4.02 28.33 21.17
CA MET A 15 5.42 28.69 20.87
C MET A 15 5.57 30.13 20.42
N LEU A 16 4.52 30.70 19.82
CA LEU A 16 4.54 32.06 19.29
C LEU A 16 4.02 33.05 20.32
N PHE A 17 2.95 32.69 21.03
CA PHE A 17 2.34 33.52 22.04
C PHE A 17 2.48 32.91 23.43
N ASP A 18 2.56 33.75 24.46
CA ASP A 18 2.58 33.31 25.86
C ASP A 18 1.17 32.92 26.32
N VAL A 19 0.68 31.80 25.78
CA VAL A 19 -0.65 31.26 26.04
C VAL A 19 -0.52 29.83 26.53
N THR A 20 -0.94 29.59 27.77
CA THR A 20 -1.02 28.23 28.33
C THR A 20 -2.11 27.44 27.63
N THR A 21 -1.78 26.23 27.18
CA THR A 21 -2.69 25.36 26.43
C THR A 21 -2.81 24.03 27.15
N THR A 22 -4.05 23.63 27.49
CA THR A 22 -4.31 22.29 28.01
C THR A 22 -4.79 21.39 26.87
N THR A 23 -4.09 20.28 26.67
CA THR A 23 -4.42 19.32 25.61
C THR A 23 -5.08 18.07 26.21
N ASP A 24 -6.30 17.77 25.79
CA ASP A 24 -6.95 16.49 26.09
C ASP A 24 -6.46 15.41 25.12
N TRP A 25 -5.54 14.56 25.59
CA TRP A 25 -4.96 13.48 24.80
C TRP A 25 -5.97 12.40 24.40
N GLY A 26 -6.98 12.13 25.24
CA GLY A 26 -8.01 11.14 24.95
C GLY A 26 -8.82 11.57 23.73
N GLN A 27 -9.27 12.83 23.72
CA GLN A 27 -10.00 13.40 22.59
C GLN A 27 -9.15 13.43 21.30
N GLN A 28 -7.86 13.78 21.40
CA GLN A 28 -6.98 13.79 20.22
C GLN A 28 -6.71 12.40 19.66
N GLN A 29 -6.58 11.39 20.53
CA GLN A 29 -6.44 10.00 20.11
C GLN A 29 -7.68 9.53 19.34
N THR A 30 -8.89 9.72 19.89
CA THR A 30 -10.13 9.32 19.22
C THR A 30 -10.28 9.99 17.85
N ARG A 31 -9.94 11.28 17.74
CA ARG A 31 -9.96 12.02 16.47
C ARG A 31 -8.96 11.45 15.45
N LYS A 32 -7.73 11.13 15.88
CA LYS A 32 -6.73 10.47 15.02
C LYS A 32 -7.22 9.12 14.54
N GLU A 33 -7.74 8.30 15.43
CA GLU A 33 -8.26 6.98 15.09
C GLU A 33 -9.39 7.06 14.06
N ALA A 34 -10.33 8.01 14.23
CA ALA A 34 -11.38 8.25 13.24
C ALA A 34 -10.83 8.67 11.87
N GLN A 35 -9.84 9.58 11.85
CA GLN A 35 -9.19 10.01 10.59
C GLN A 35 -8.42 8.86 9.92
N ILE A 36 -7.71 8.05 10.70
CA ILE A 36 -6.98 6.87 10.19
C ILE A 36 -7.96 5.85 9.61
N ARG A 37 -9.06 5.55 10.31
CA ARG A 37 -10.09 4.63 9.79
C ARG A 37 -10.67 5.15 8.48
N GLN A 38 -11.10 6.41 8.42
CA GLN A 38 -11.63 7.01 7.20
C GLN A 38 -10.62 6.98 6.04
N ALA A 39 -9.34 7.23 6.30
CA ALA A 39 -8.29 7.16 5.30
C ALA A 39 -8.07 5.72 4.81
N ASN A 40 -8.00 4.76 5.73
CA ASN A 40 -7.89 3.34 5.41
C ASN A 40 -9.08 2.88 4.57
N ASP A 41 -10.31 3.25 4.94
CA ASP A 41 -11.52 2.88 4.19
C ASP A 41 -11.50 3.46 2.77
N ARG A 42 -11.10 4.73 2.63
CA ARG A 42 -10.94 5.37 1.31
C ARG A 42 -9.89 4.66 0.46
N GLU A 43 -8.74 4.33 1.03
CA GLU A 43 -7.67 3.63 0.32
C GLU A 43 -8.05 2.18 -0.02
N ASN A 44 -8.74 1.50 0.90
CA ASN A 44 -9.21 0.13 0.73
C ASN A 44 -10.34 0.02 -0.32
N ALA A 45 -11.18 1.05 -0.46
CA ALA A 45 -12.31 1.03 -1.40
C ALA A 45 -11.90 0.85 -2.87
N GLN A 46 -10.69 1.27 -3.24
CA GLN A 46 -10.16 1.11 -4.60
C GLN A 46 -9.44 -0.23 -4.81
N ARG A 47 -9.29 -1.06 -3.77
CA ARG A 47 -8.51 -2.30 -3.84
C ARG A 47 -9.34 -3.41 -4.45
N MET A 48 -8.72 -4.13 -5.39
CA MET A 48 -9.25 -5.39 -5.88
C MET A 48 -9.00 -6.48 -4.85
N THR A 49 -10.03 -7.23 -4.50
CA THR A 49 -9.88 -8.43 -3.67
C THR A 49 -9.29 -9.54 -4.54
N HIS A 50 -8.04 -9.90 -4.28
CA HIS A 50 -7.37 -11.00 -4.96
C HIS A 50 -6.55 -11.79 -3.94
N GLU A 51 -6.78 -13.10 -3.91
CA GLU A 51 -6.00 -14.03 -3.11
C GLU A 51 -4.81 -14.49 -3.93
N TYR A 52 -3.61 -14.16 -3.46
CA TYR A 52 -2.37 -14.58 -4.10
C TYR A 52 -1.98 -15.97 -3.59
N LEU A 53 -1.62 -16.85 -4.50
CA LEU A 53 -1.15 -18.20 -4.21
C LEU A 53 0.30 -18.39 -4.73
N PRO A 54 1.07 -19.31 -4.13
CA PRO A 54 2.34 -19.75 -4.72
C PRO A 54 2.13 -20.28 -6.14
N GLY A 55 2.98 -19.84 -7.08
CA GLY A 55 2.88 -20.18 -8.51
C GLY A 55 2.15 -19.13 -9.36
N ASP A 56 1.41 -18.19 -8.75
CA ASP A 56 0.76 -17.12 -9.51
C ASP A 56 1.78 -16.15 -10.11
N MET A 57 1.49 -15.65 -11.31
CA MET A 57 2.29 -14.63 -11.98
C MET A 57 1.83 -13.23 -11.55
N VAL A 58 2.78 -12.39 -11.13
CA VAL A 58 2.50 -11.03 -10.67
C VAL A 58 3.48 -10.02 -11.24
N MET A 59 2.98 -8.84 -11.57
CA MET A 59 3.78 -7.71 -12.01
C MET A 59 4.13 -6.81 -10.81
N ALA A 60 5.41 -6.49 -10.62
CA ALA A 60 5.85 -5.61 -9.54
C ALA A 60 5.93 -4.14 -9.98
N ALA A 61 5.41 -3.21 -9.17
CA ALA A 61 5.48 -1.78 -9.44
C ALA A 61 6.93 -1.27 -9.36
N CYS A 62 7.35 -0.49 -10.35
CA CYS A 62 8.68 0.10 -10.40
C CYS A 62 8.74 1.37 -9.53
N ILE A 63 9.59 1.38 -8.48
CA ILE A 63 9.63 2.46 -7.46
C ILE A 63 10.80 3.43 -7.69
N LYS A 64 11.37 3.47 -8.90
CA LYS A 64 12.48 4.38 -9.17
C LYS A 64 12.00 5.83 -9.03
N GLN A 65 12.57 6.57 -8.08
CA GLN A 65 12.20 7.97 -7.78
C GLN A 65 12.31 8.89 -9.02
N ARG A 66 13.18 8.54 -9.97
CA ARG A 66 13.38 9.25 -11.23
C ARG A 66 13.17 8.32 -12.43
N ALA A 67 12.01 7.68 -12.52
CA ALA A 67 11.63 6.91 -13.69
C ALA A 67 11.36 7.83 -14.89
N PRO A 68 11.92 7.55 -16.09
CA PRO A 68 11.54 8.23 -17.33
C PRO A 68 10.04 8.12 -17.60
N LYS A 69 9.44 9.14 -18.22
CA LYS A 69 7.99 9.16 -18.51
C LYS A 69 7.50 7.98 -19.36
N LEU A 70 8.36 7.45 -20.23
CA LEU A 70 8.04 6.33 -21.11
C LEU A 70 8.38 4.96 -20.49
N GLN A 71 8.96 4.92 -19.29
CA GLN A 71 9.24 3.66 -18.62
C GLN A 71 7.91 3.01 -18.20
N PRO A 72 7.73 1.69 -18.39
CA PRO A 72 6.56 1.01 -17.88
C PRO A 72 6.46 1.14 -16.36
N LEU A 73 5.23 1.32 -15.87
CA LEU A 73 4.95 1.50 -14.44
C LEU A 73 5.18 0.20 -13.64
N TYR A 74 5.06 -0.95 -14.30
CA TYR A 74 5.27 -2.26 -13.73
C TYR A 74 6.38 -2.98 -14.49
N GLU A 75 7.13 -3.80 -13.77
CA GLU A 75 8.09 -4.74 -14.32
C GLU A 75 7.37 -5.95 -14.91
N ASP A 76 8.13 -6.79 -15.59
CA ASP A 76 7.63 -8.01 -16.21
C ASP A 76 7.01 -8.97 -15.16
N PRO A 77 6.14 -9.90 -15.58
CA PRO A 77 5.51 -10.84 -14.67
C PRO A 77 6.54 -11.80 -14.06
N PHE A 78 6.41 -12.01 -12.76
CA PHE A 78 7.27 -12.90 -11.98
C PHE A 78 6.43 -13.89 -11.17
N PRO A 79 6.88 -15.15 -11.01
CA PRO A 79 6.15 -16.12 -10.21
C PRO A 79 6.31 -15.87 -8.71
N ILE A 80 5.23 -16.06 -7.96
CA ILE A 80 5.27 -16.06 -6.49
C ILE A 80 5.85 -17.39 -5.99
N ILE A 81 6.89 -17.31 -5.17
CA ILE A 81 7.48 -18.47 -4.48
C ILE A 81 6.68 -18.81 -3.22
N SER A 82 6.35 -17.80 -2.41
CA SER A 82 5.62 -18.00 -1.15
C SER A 82 4.80 -16.79 -0.77
N VAL A 83 3.67 -17.03 -0.10
CA VAL A 83 2.78 -16.00 0.41
C VAL A 83 2.75 -16.11 1.93
N ARG A 84 2.99 -15.00 2.61
CA ARG A 84 2.90 -14.88 4.06
C ARG A 84 1.55 -14.31 4.47
N SER A 85 1.09 -14.65 5.67
CA SER A 85 -0.20 -14.21 6.24
C SER A 85 -0.40 -12.68 6.27
N ASN A 86 0.68 -11.90 6.32
CA ASN A 86 0.63 -10.44 6.51
C ASN A 86 0.58 -9.65 5.19
N GLY A 87 0.21 -10.29 4.08
CA GLY A 87 0.20 -9.65 2.75
C GLY A 87 1.61 -9.33 2.23
N ILE A 88 2.57 -10.18 2.58
CA ILE A 88 3.93 -10.14 2.06
C ILE A 88 4.11 -11.37 1.16
N VAL A 89 4.56 -11.16 -0.06
CA VAL A 89 4.90 -12.21 -1.00
C VAL A 89 6.41 -12.24 -1.23
N VAL A 90 6.93 -13.42 -1.51
CA VAL A 90 8.29 -13.59 -2.03
C VAL A 90 8.16 -13.98 -3.49
N VAL A 91 8.78 -13.21 -4.36
CA VAL A 91 8.68 -13.32 -5.81
C VAL A 91 10.04 -13.66 -6.39
N ASP A 92 10.08 -14.54 -7.38
CA ASP A 92 11.32 -14.91 -8.09
C ASP A 92 11.57 -13.96 -9.26
N LYS A 93 12.66 -13.18 -9.21
CA LYS A 93 13.11 -12.33 -10.33
C LYS A 93 14.18 -12.98 -11.19
N GLU A 94 14.23 -14.32 -11.20
CA GLU A 94 15.21 -15.18 -11.86
C GLU A 94 16.62 -15.09 -11.24
N ARG A 95 17.15 -13.87 -11.07
CA ARG A 95 18.48 -13.62 -10.50
C ARG A 95 18.48 -13.63 -8.97
N TYR A 96 17.39 -13.21 -8.36
CA TYR A 96 17.23 -13.11 -6.92
C TYR A 96 15.76 -13.17 -6.53
N ALA A 97 15.50 -13.61 -5.29
CA ALA A 97 14.17 -13.53 -4.70
C ALA A 97 13.98 -12.15 -4.05
N GLU A 98 12.87 -11.48 -4.34
CA GLU A 98 12.49 -10.21 -3.70
C GLU A 98 11.28 -10.41 -2.79
N THR A 99 11.33 -9.81 -1.60
CA THR A 99 10.18 -9.75 -0.69
C THR A 99 9.40 -8.47 -0.93
N LEU A 100 8.14 -8.60 -1.35
CA LEU A 100 7.27 -7.49 -1.74
C LEU A 100 5.97 -7.51 -0.94
N PHE A 101 5.44 -6.33 -0.65
CA PHE A 101 4.07 -6.22 -0.14
C PHE A 101 3.08 -6.43 -1.28
N ILE A 102 1.93 -7.06 -1.00
CA ILE A 102 0.84 -7.26 -1.98
C ILE A 102 0.35 -5.94 -2.60
N ARG A 103 0.59 -4.80 -1.93
CA ARG A 103 0.26 -3.45 -2.42
C ARG A 103 1.16 -2.98 -3.55
N ARG A 104 2.31 -3.61 -3.74
CA ARG A 104 3.29 -3.27 -4.79
C ARG A 104 3.13 -4.16 -6.03
N ILE A 105 2.21 -5.11 -6.03
CA ILE A 105 2.06 -6.08 -7.11
C ILE A 105 0.66 -6.01 -7.71
N LYS A 106 0.53 -6.46 -8.96
CA LYS A 106 -0.75 -6.73 -9.60
C LYS A 106 -0.76 -8.14 -10.17
N PRO A 107 -1.90 -8.86 -10.11
CA PRO A 107 -2.00 -10.16 -10.75
C PRO A 107 -1.84 -10.02 -12.26
N PHE A 108 -0.99 -10.86 -12.84
CA PHE A 108 -0.83 -10.96 -14.28
C PHE A 108 -1.73 -12.06 -14.82
N LYS A 109 -2.56 -11.73 -15.80
CA LYS A 109 -3.30 -12.73 -16.58
C LYS A 109 -2.59 -12.85 -17.92
N PRO A 110 -2.07 -14.03 -18.29
CA PRO A 110 -1.54 -14.20 -19.62
C PRO A 110 -2.66 -13.87 -20.64
N PRO A 111 -2.35 -13.18 -21.75
CA PRO A 111 -3.32 -13.05 -22.82
C PRO A 111 -3.66 -14.46 -23.28
N ASN A 112 -4.95 -14.83 -23.24
CA ASN A 112 -5.43 -16.13 -23.70
C ASN A 112 -4.99 -16.34 -25.16
N MET A 113 -3.88 -17.04 -25.36
CA MET A 113 -3.47 -17.56 -26.66
C MET A 113 -4.08 -18.96 -26.78
N GLY A 114 -5.31 -19.01 -27.26
CA GLY A 114 -5.96 -20.24 -27.74
C GLY A 114 -7.07 -20.82 -26.86
N GLU A 115 -8.31 -20.32 -27.04
CA GLU A 115 -9.56 -21.10 -26.89
C GLU A 115 -10.61 -20.54 -27.86
N ASP A 116 -10.36 -20.65 -29.17
CA ASP A 116 -11.43 -20.86 -30.15
C ASP A 116 -11.68 -22.38 -30.18
N VAL A 117 -12.26 -22.93 -29.10
CA VAL A 117 -12.77 -24.30 -29.09
C VAL A 117 -14.21 -24.23 -29.61
N VAL A 118 -14.40 -24.83 -30.78
CA VAL A 118 -15.70 -25.10 -31.41
C VAL A 118 -16.71 -25.54 -30.36
N GLN A 119 -17.83 -24.82 -30.27
CA GLN A 119 -19.02 -25.33 -29.59
C GLN A 119 -19.93 -25.94 -30.66
N ASP A 120 -20.22 -27.23 -30.49
CA ASP A 120 -21.21 -28.01 -31.24
C ASP A 120 -22.64 -27.45 -31.08
#